data_AF-A0A1G5SW45-F1
#
_entry.id   AF-A0A1G5SW45-F1
#
_cell.length_a   1.000
_cell.length_b   1.000
_cell.length_c   1.000
_cell.angle_alpha   90.00
_cell.angle_beta   90.00
_cell.angle_gamma   90.00
#
_symmetry.space_group_name_H-M   'P 1'
#
loop_
_entity.id
_entity.type
_entity.pdbx_description
1 polymer ?
#
loop_
_entity_poly.entity_id
_entity_poly.type
_entity_poly.pdbx_seq_one_letter_code
_entity_poly.pdbx_strand_id
1 'polypeptide(L)'
;MPDDPAPLVHVYLTPDPLFAGEILEVWGKVVGDTVHYGAFGYCLTGEGRQWHRQRWAAENYARQLQAARLAQLRDEIARVEGFRFGRPGS
;
A
#
# COMPACT_ATOMS: atom_id res chain seq x y z
N MET A 1 7.79 0.71 37.09
CA MET A 1 6.76 1.50 36.40
C MET A 1 5.89 0.48 35.69
N PRO A 2 4.59 0.35 35.98
CA PRO A 2 3.75 -0.51 35.16
C PRO A 2 3.69 0.14 33.77
N ASP A 3 4.00 -0.64 32.74
CA ASP A 3 3.88 -0.25 31.35
C ASP A 3 2.42 0.09 31.07
N ASP A 4 2.06 1.37 31.16
CA ASP A 4 0.75 1.82 30.66
C ASP A 4 0.67 1.36 29.19
N PRO A 5 -0.32 0.52 28.83
CA PRO A 5 -0.41 0.04 27.47
C PRO A 5 -0.66 1.26 26.60
N ALA A 6 0.34 1.60 25.78
CA ALA A 6 0.26 2.74 24.86
C ALA A 6 -1.11 2.74 24.18
N PRO A 7 -1.81 3.89 24.15
CA PRO A 7 -3.21 3.94 23.76
C PRO A 7 -3.40 3.38 22.35
N LEU A 8 -4.51 2.67 22.14
CA LEU A 8 -4.90 2.27 20.79
C LEU A 8 -5.19 3.52 19.98
N VAL A 9 -4.60 3.58 18.80
CA VAL A 9 -4.78 4.66 17.84
C VAL A 9 -5.47 4.13 16.60
N HIS A 10 -6.35 4.94 16.04
CA HIS A 10 -6.97 4.65 14.75
C HIS A 10 -5.97 4.94 13.62
N VAL A 11 -5.74 3.96 12.75
CA VAL A 11 -4.80 4.04 11.64
C VAL A 11 -5.41 3.50 10.35
N TYR A 12 -4.78 3.85 9.23
CA TYR A 12 -5.17 3.51 7.87
C TYR A 12 -4.09 2.65 7.24
N LEU A 13 -4.44 1.46 6.77
CA LEU A 13 -3.48 0.48 6.25
C LEU A 13 -3.40 0.54 4.72
N THR A 14 -2.18 0.47 4.20
CA THR A 14 -1.87 0.44 2.77
C THR A 14 -0.75 -0.58 2.43
N PRO A 15 -0.77 -1.83 2.95
CA PRO A 15 0.22 -2.83 2.57
C PRO A 15 0.09 -3.23 1.09
N ASP A 16 -1.14 -3.31 0.58
CA ASP A 16 -1.44 -3.48 -0.85
C ASP A 16 -2.83 -2.89 -1.19
N PRO A 17 -2.95 -1.55 -1.29
CA PRO A 17 -4.23 -0.90 -1.53
C PRO A 17 -4.79 -1.15 -2.94
N LEU A 18 -3.94 -1.53 -3.90
CA LEU A 18 -4.38 -1.81 -5.27
C LEU A 18 -5.02 -3.19 -5.38
N PHE A 19 -4.52 -4.18 -4.64
CA PHE A 19 -5.15 -5.49 -4.55
C PHE A 19 -6.48 -5.45 -3.79
N ALA A 20 -6.51 -4.74 -2.65
CA ALA A 20 -7.70 -4.64 -1.82
C ALA A 20 -8.80 -3.78 -2.47
N GLY A 21 -8.43 -2.77 -3.27
CA GLY A 21 -9.37 -1.81 -3.87
C GLY A 21 -9.93 -0.77 -2.89
N GLU A 22 -9.54 -0.84 -1.61
CA GLU A 22 -9.95 0.08 -0.55
C GLU A 22 -8.83 0.26 0.48
N ILE A 23 -8.99 1.26 1.35
CA ILE A 23 -8.10 1.51 2.48
C ILE A 23 -8.73 0.89 3.71
N LEU A 24 -8.03 -0.04 4.34
CA LEU A 24 -8.49 -0.67 5.57
C LEU A 24 -8.23 0.24 6.76
N GLU A 25 -9.19 0.34 7.67
CA GLU A 25 -9.12 1.15 8.89
C GLU A 25 -9.07 0.22 10.10
N VAL A 26 -8.11 0.43 11.02
CA VAL A 26 -7.96 -0.42 12.20
C VAL A 26 -7.60 0.40 13.44
N TRP A 27 -7.96 -0.12 14.61
CA TRP A 27 -7.38 0.32 15.88
C TRP A 27 -6.15 -0.54 16.20
N GLY A 28 -5.02 0.11 16.48
CA GLY A 28 -3.75 -0.57 16.70
C GLY A 28 -2.86 0.13 17.72
N LYS A 29 -1.81 -0.56 18.16
CA LYS A 29 -0.77 -0.03 19.03
C LYS A 29 0.42 0.36 18.16
N VAL A 30 0.83 1.62 18.23
CA VAL A 30 2.03 2.09 17.53
C VAL A 30 3.24 2.01 18.46
N VAL A 31 4.30 1.34 18.00
CA VAL A 31 5.59 1.23 18.69
C VAL A 31 6.68 1.62 17.70
N GLY A 32 7.25 2.82 17.88
CA GLY A 32 8.18 3.39 16.91
C GLY A 32 7.53 3.60 15.54
N ASP A 33 8.08 2.99 14.50
CA ASP A 33 7.57 3.05 13.11
C ASP A 33 6.47 2.02 12.81
N THR A 34 6.21 1.13 13.76
CA THR A 34 5.46 -0.10 13.54
C THR A 34 4.08 0.02 14.17
N VAL A 35 3.04 -0.40 13.45
CA VAL A 35 1.70 -0.57 14.01
C VAL A 35 1.40 -2.05 14.18
N HIS A 36 1.03 -2.42 15.40
CA HIS A 36 0.51 -3.74 15.74
C HIS A 36 -1.02 -3.66 15.77
N TYR A 37 -1.72 -4.60 15.13
CA TYR A 37 -3.19 -4.57 15.05
C TYR A 37 -3.78 -5.99 15.01
N GLY A 38 -5.11 -6.08 15.15
CA GLY A 38 -5.88 -7.33 15.13
C GLY A 38 -5.44 -8.32 16.24
N ALA A 39 -5.95 -8.16 17.46
CA ALA A 39 -5.51 -8.91 18.67
C ALA A 39 -3.97 -9.01 18.91
N PHE A 40 -3.19 -8.29 18.09
CA PHE A 40 -1.74 -8.12 18.00
C PHE A 40 -0.91 -9.30 17.48
N GLY A 41 -1.48 -10.13 16.60
CA GLY A 41 -0.71 -11.08 15.79
C GLY A 41 -0.11 -10.47 14.50
N TYR A 42 -0.63 -9.34 14.05
CA TYR A 42 -0.20 -8.67 12.81
C TYR A 42 0.56 -7.38 13.11
N CYS A 43 1.60 -7.11 12.32
CA CYS A 43 2.34 -5.86 12.38
C CYS A 43 2.71 -5.36 10.99
N LEU A 44 2.70 -4.04 10.82
CA LEU A 44 3.17 -3.36 9.61
C LEU A 44 4.16 -2.27 10.01
N THR A 45 5.26 -2.18 9.28
CA THR A 45 6.35 -1.22 9.49
C THR A 45 6.35 -0.15 8.42
N GLY A 46 6.93 1.01 8.71
CA GLY A 46 7.05 2.09 7.72
C GLY A 46 5.78 2.93 7.63
N GLU A 47 5.60 3.81 8.61
CA GLU A 47 4.61 4.88 8.55
C GLU A 47 4.76 5.72 7.28
N GLY A 48 3.64 6.08 6.65
CA GLY A 48 3.62 6.79 5.38
C GLY A 48 3.74 5.87 4.16
N ARG A 49 3.94 4.56 4.36
CA ARG A 49 3.99 3.55 3.29
C ARG A 49 3.01 2.41 3.53
N GLN A 50 3.22 1.59 4.56
CA GLN A 50 2.34 0.44 4.83
C GLN A 50 1.16 0.80 5.73
N TRP A 51 1.28 1.89 6.48
CA TRP A 51 0.21 2.40 7.33
C TRP A 51 0.36 3.91 7.55
N HIS A 52 -0.72 4.58 7.95
CA HIS A 52 -0.79 6.03 8.10
C HIS A 52 -1.67 6.42 9.29
N ARG A 53 -1.37 7.54 9.96
CA ARG A 53 -2.23 8.12 11.01
C ARG A 53 -3.45 8.86 10.47
N GLN A 54 -3.39 9.30 9.22
CA GLN A 54 -4.40 10.16 8.62
C GLN A 54 -4.91 9.56 7.32
N ARG A 55 -6.24 9.56 7.15
CA ARG A 55 -6.91 8.97 5.99
C ARG A 55 -6.43 9.54 4.67
N TRP A 56 -6.36 10.87 4.58
CA TRP A 56 -5.96 11.56 3.35
C TRP A 56 -4.52 11.20 2.92
N ALA A 57 -3.63 10.89 3.88
CA ALA A 57 -2.26 10.50 3.58
C ALA A 57 -2.23 9.09 2.96
N ALA A 58 -3.02 8.16 3.50
CA ALA A 58 -3.21 6.83 2.92
C ALA A 58 -3.83 6.91 1.52
N GLU A 59 -4.84 7.75 1.31
CA GLU A 59 -5.48 7.97 0.00
C GLU A 59 -4.51 8.60 -1.01
N ASN A 60 -3.69 9.56 -0.60
CA ASN A 60 -2.66 10.13 -1.46
C ASN A 60 -1.61 9.10 -1.85
N TYR A 61 -1.15 8.29 -0.90
CA TYR A 61 -0.19 7.22 -1.18
C TYR A 61 -0.77 6.16 -2.12
N ALA A 62 -2.01 5.72 -1.89
CA ALA A 62 -2.70 4.78 -2.77
C ALA A 62 -2.86 5.34 -4.20
N ARG A 63 -3.20 6.63 -4.34
CA ARG A 63 -3.26 7.31 -5.65
C ARG A 63 -1.90 7.37 -6.35
N GLN A 64 -0.82 7.59 -5.61
CA GLN A 64 0.53 7.57 -6.17
C GLN A 64 0.90 6.17 -6.67
N LEU A 65 0.61 5.12 -5.89
CA LEU A 65 0.80 3.73 -6.32
C LEU A 65 -0.03 3.40 -7.55
N GLN A 66 -1.30 3.82 -7.58
CA GLN A 66 -2.17 3.64 -8.74
C GLN A 66 -1.59 4.30 -9.99
N ALA A 67 -1.17 5.56 -9.90
CA ALA A 67 -0.58 6.28 -11.02
C ALA A 67 0.70 5.61 -11.54
N ALA A 68 1.59 5.20 -10.62
CA ALA A 68 2.82 4.49 -10.98
C ALA A 68 2.53 3.14 -11.66
N ARG A 69 1.57 2.38 -11.14
CA ARG A 69 1.18 1.08 -11.73
C ARG A 69 0.55 1.25 -13.11
N LEU A 70 -0.31 2.26 -13.29
CA LEU A 70 -0.89 2.57 -14.60
C LEU A 70 0.17 2.99 -15.61
N ALA A 71 1.18 3.76 -15.20
CA ALA A 71 2.31 4.11 -16.07
C ALA A 71 3.07 2.86 -16.53
N GLN A 72 3.43 1.96 -15.61
CA GLN A 72 4.09 0.69 -15.94
C GLN A 72 3.26 -0.17 -16.91
N LEU A 73 1.95 -0.26 -16.68
CA LEU A 73 1.06 -1.04 -17.56
C LEU A 73 0.95 -0.44 -18.95
N ARG A 74 0.97 0.89 -19.07
CA ARG A 74 0.98 1.57 -20.38
C ARG A 74 2.26 1.29 -21.15
N ASP A 75 3.41 1.34 -20.48
CA ASP A 75 4.70 1.01 -21.11
C ASP A 75 4.74 -0.45 -21.58
N GLU A 76 4.19 -1.36 -20.79
CA GLU A 76 4.08 -2.77 -21.13
C GLU A 76 3.16 -3.02 -22.33
N ILE A 77 2.00 -2.34 -22.37
CA ILE A 77 1.09 -2.37 -23.53
C ILE A 77 1.83 -1.89 -24.79
N ALA A 78 2.48 -0.72 -24.72
CA ALA A 78 3.21 -0.16 -25.85
C ALA A 78 4.32 -1.10 -26.35
N ARG A 79 5.03 -1.77 -25.43
CA ARG A 79 6.04 -2.78 -25.76
C ARG A 79 5.43 -3.96 -26.53
N VAL A 80 4.27 -4.46 -26.09
CA VAL A 80 3.57 -5.59 -26.73
C VAL A 80 2.98 -5.19 -28.09
N GLU A 81 2.40 -4.01 -28.21
CA GLU A 81 1.88 -3.47 -29.48
C GLU A 81 2.98 -3.28 -30.55
N GLY A 82 4.22 -3.06 -30.09
CA GLY A 82 5.41 -2.99 -30.93
C GLY A 82 5.83 -4.32 -31.54
N PHE A 83 5.29 -5.46 -31.08
CA PHE A 83 5.65 -6.75 -31.64
C PHE A 83 5.19 -6.91 -33.09
N ARG A 84 6.05 -7.50 -33.91
CA ARG A 84 5.78 -7.88 -35.30
C ARG A 84 6.01 -9.38 -35.41
N PHE A 85 4.92 -10.13 -35.35
CA PHE A 85 4.94 -11.59 -35.47
C PHE A 85 4.80 -11.95 -36.95
N GLY A 86 5.87 -12.51 -37.52
CA GLY A 86 5.97 -12.85 -38.94
C GLY A 86 7.25 -12.27 -39.56
N ARG A 87 8.08 -13.12 -40.18
CA ARG A 87 9.24 -12.65 -40.95
C ARG A 87 8.77 -11.80 -42.13
N PRO A 88 9.43 -10.69 -42.46
CA PRO A 88 9.40 -10.17 -43.81
C PRO A 88 10.13 -11.20 -44.71
N GLY A 89 9.38 -11.95 -45.52
CA GLY A 89 9.91 -12.84 -46.55
C GLY A 89 10.26 -14.27 -46.11
N SER A 90 9.27 -15.07 -45.73
CA SER A 90 9.35 -16.54 -45.84
C SER A 90 8.23 -17.02 -46.74
#